data_AF-A0A0C9XEK0-F1
#
_entry.id   AF-A0A0C9XEK0-F1
#
_cell.length_a   1.000
_cell.length_b   1.000
_cell.length_c   1.000
_cell.angle_alpha   90.00
_cell.angle_beta   90.00
_cell.angle_gamma   90.00
#
_symmetry.space_group_name_H-M   'P 1'
#
loop_
_entity.id
_entity.type
_entity.pdbx_description
1 polymer ?
#
loop_
_entity_poly.entity_id
_entity_poly.type
_entity_poly.pdbx_seq_one_letter_code
_entity_poly.pdbx_strand_id
1 'polypeptide(L)'
;MKQQKPEADPVRDRGGPSNGNLQPTTDKILQICPRFRILVIGKTGVGKSTLINRAFGVTAAVSAHYRPGEANIETELTSPENTLFVLHDSKGFEPGEDTNYEAAKRFILSRRSGALKDRLHAVWYVSF
;
A
#
# COMPACT_ATOMS: atom_id res chain seq x y z
N MET A 1 36.00 -5.78 -72.94
CA MET A 1 35.69 -5.89 -71.50
C MET A 1 34.35 -5.23 -71.26
N LYS A 2 33.31 -5.99 -70.89
CA LYS A 2 31.97 -5.47 -70.60
C LYS A 2 31.93 -5.07 -69.12
N GLN A 3 31.56 -3.82 -68.84
CA GLN A 3 31.31 -3.34 -67.47
C GLN A 3 30.00 -3.92 -66.95
N GLN A 4 30.04 -4.45 -65.73
CA GLN A 4 28.89 -5.00 -65.02
C GLN A 4 28.34 -3.92 -64.08
N LYS A 5 27.03 -3.64 -64.17
CA LYS A 5 26.31 -2.70 -63.28
C LYS A 5 26.30 -3.25 -61.85
N PRO A 6 26.40 -2.40 -60.80
CA PRO A 6 26.17 -2.85 -59.44
C PRO A 6 24.68 -3.09 -59.22
N GLU A 7 24.37 -4.24 -58.64
CA GLU A 7 23.05 -4.66 -58.18
C GLU A 7 22.75 -3.96 -56.84
N ALA A 8 21.53 -3.42 -56.68
CA ALA A 8 21.15 -2.71 -55.46
C ALA A 8 20.83 -3.70 -54.33
N ASP A 9 21.41 -3.49 -53.15
CA ASP A 9 21.05 -4.22 -51.93
C ASP A 9 19.60 -3.90 -51.53
N PRO A 10 18.72 -4.90 -51.31
CA PRO A 10 17.44 -4.65 -50.67
C PRO A 10 17.69 -4.44 -49.17
N VAL A 11 17.74 -3.18 -48.75
CA VAL A 11 17.69 -2.85 -47.32
C VAL A 11 16.32 -3.29 -46.80
N ARG A 12 16.35 -4.37 -46.02
CA ARG A 12 15.22 -4.98 -45.34
C ARG A 12 14.46 -3.93 -44.54
N ASP A 13 13.22 -3.67 -44.94
CA ASP A 13 12.22 -3.12 -44.04
C ASP A 13 12.05 -4.10 -42.86
N ARG A 14 12.62 -3.74 -41.72
CA ARG A 14 12.32 -4.37 -40.43
C ARG A 14 11.58 -3.40 -39.53
N GLY A 15 10.57 -2.73 -40.06
CA GLY A 15 9.42 -2.25 -39.29
C GLY A 15 8.53 -3.43 -38.86
N GLY A 16 9.03 -4.29 -37.96
CA GLY A 16 8.14 -5.20 -37.23
C GLY A 16 7.15 -4.37 -36.41
N PRO A 17 5.89 -4.79 -36.26
CA PRO A 17 4.93 -4.02 -35.48
C PRO A 17 5.49 -3.93 -34.06
N SER A 18 5.85 -2.73 -33.63
CA SER A 18 5.98 -2.44 -32.22
C SER A 18 4.58 -2.65 -31.65
N ASN A 19 4.29 -3.87 -31.22
CA ASN A 19 3.21 -4.13 -30.29
C ASN A 19 3.56 -3.28 -29.08
N GLY A 20 3.03 -2.05 -29.09
CA GLY A 20 3.13 -1.12 -27.98
C GLY A 20 2.47 -1.82 -26.82
N ASN A 21 3.27 -2.54 -26.05
CA ASN A 21 2.83 -3.27 -24.88
C ASN A 21 2.48 -2.19 -23.86
N LEU A 22 1.23 -1.72 -23.94
CA LEU A 22 0.68 -0.72 -23.04
C LEU A 22 0.57 -1.39 -21.68
N GLN A 23 1.63 -1.26 -20.90
CA GLN A 23 1.64 -1.63 -19.49
C GLN A 23 0.63 -0.71 -18.77
N PRO A 24 -0.38 -1.28 -18.09
CA PRO A 24 -1.27 -0.51 -17.23
C PRO A 24 -0.48 0.40 -16.29
N THR A 25 -0.93 1.65 -16.13
CA THR A 25 -0.29 2.59 -15.20
C THR A 25 -0.30 2.04 -13.76
N THR A 26 -1.30 1.23 -13.42
CA THR A 26 -1.40 0.50 -12.16
C THR A 26 -0.18 -0.37 -11.90
N ASP A 27 0.35 -1.07 -12.90
CA ASP A 27 1.48 -1.99 -12.72
C ASP A 27 2.76 -1.23 -12.36
N LYS A 28 2.97 -0.08 -13.00
CA LYS A 28 4.08 0.83 -12.65
C LYS A 28 3.94 1.39 -11.24
N ILE A 29 2.72 1.73 -10.82
CA ILE A 29 2.45 2.20 -9.45
C ILE A 29 2.75 1.09 -8.45
N LEU A 30 2.28 -0.13 -8.72
CA LEU A 30 2.48 -1.29 -7.85
C LEU A 30 3.94 -1.74 -7.77
N GLN A 31 4.77 -1.46 -8.78
CA GLN A 31 6.23 -1.66 -8.70
C GLN A 31 6.90 -0.72 -7.70
N ILE A 32 6.44 0.53 -7.61
CA ILE A 32 7.02 1.55 -6.72
C ILE A 32 6.43 1.44 -5.30
N CYS A 33 5.12 1.18 -5.22
CA CYS A 33 4.36 1.02 -3.99
C CYS A 33 3.48 -0.23 -4.08
N PRO A 34 4.03 -1.41 -3.71
CA PRO A 34 3.29 -2.66 -3.78
C PRO A 34 2.13 -2.73 -2.78
N ARG A 35 2.20 -1.93 -1.70
CA ARG A 35 1.18 -1.93 -0.64
C ARG A 35 0.85 -0.52 -0.17
N PHE A 36 -0.44 -0.22 -0.16
CA PHE A 36 -1.00 1.00 0.38
C PHE A 36 -1.21 0.87 1.89
N ARG A 37 -0.60 1.78 2.66
CA ARG A 37 -0.54 1.71 4.14
C ARG A 37 -1.51 2.71 4.77
N ILE A 38 -2.42 2.20 5.60
CA ILE A 38 -3.47 2.99 6.26
C ILE A 38 -3.31 2.87 7.77
N LEU A 39 -3.33 4.00 8.47
CA LEU A 39 -3.43 4.06 9.92
C LEU A 39 -4.88 4.31 10.29
N VAL A 40 -5.47 3.47 11.14
CA VAL A 40 -6.81 3.66 11.69
C VAL A 40 -6.68 4.23 13.11
N ILE A 41 -7.29 5.38 13.35
CA ILE A 41 -7.25 6.10 14.64
C ILE A 41 -8.65 6.51 15.08
N GLY A 42 -8.82 6.76 16.38
CA GLY A 42 -10.10 7.19 16.96
C GLY A 42 -10.21 6.79 18.43
N LYS A 43 -11.25 7.30 19.10
CA LYS A 43 -11.50 7.08 20.54
C LYS A 43 -11.60 5.58 20.90
N THR A 44 -11.38 5.24 22.16
CA THR A 44 -11.71 3.90 22.67
C THR A 44 -13.19 3.60 22.42
N GLY A 45 -13.50 2.37 21.99
CA GLY A 45 -14.89 1.94 21.75
C GLY A 45 -15.56 2.46 20.47
N VAL A 46 -14.92 3.32 19.67
CA VAL A 46 -15.51 3.90 18.43
C VAL A 46 -15.78 2.89 17.30
N GLY A 47 -15.30 1.64 17.42
CA GLY A 47 -15.51 0.59 16.42
C GLY A 47 -14.38 0.38 15.41
N LYS A 48 -13.15 0.84 15.68
CA LYS A 48 -11.97 0.63 14.79
C LYS A 48 -11.77 -0.82 14.37
N SER A 49 -11.75 -1.75 15.32
CA SER A 49 -11.57 -3.19 15.02
C SER A 49 -12.71 -3.75 14.17
N THR A 50 -13.96 -3.30 14.40
CA THR A 50 -15.10 -3.69 13.57
C THR A 50 -14.95 -3.18 12.15
N LEU A 51 -14.51 -1.93 11.98
CA LEU A 51 -14.22 -1.35 10.66
C LEU A 51 -13.13 -2.14 9.94
N ILE A 52 -11.99 -2.38 10.59
CA ILE A 52 -10.86 -3.13 10.01
C ILE A 52 -11.31 -4.51 9.55
N ASN A 53 -12.01 -5.26 10.41
CA ASN A 53 -12.44 -6.62 10.09
C ASN A 53 -13.45 -6.64 8.92
N ARG A 54 -14.41 -5.71 8.90
CA ARG A 54 -15.48 -5.70 7.88
C ARG A 54 -15.04 -5.11 6.56
N ALA A 55 -14.21 -4.07 6.55
CA ALA A 55 -13.80 -3.37 5.33
C ALA A 55 -12.59 -4.04 4.64
N PHE A 56 -11.71 -4.70 5.40
CA PHE A 56 -10.45 -5.22 4.86
C PHE A 56 -10.29 -6.74 4.99
N GLY A 57 -11.29 -7.45 5.52
CA GLY A 57 -11.24 -8.90 5.63
C GLY A 57 -10.05 -9.40 6.46
N VAL A 58 -9.52 -8.55 7.36
CA VAL A 58 -8.50 -8.96 8.34
C VAL A 58 -9.24 -9.77 9.40
N THR A 59 -9.51 -11.04 9.10
CA THR A 59 -10.16 -11.94 10.05
C THR A 59 -9.22 -12.25 11.21
N ALA A 60 -9.78 -12.53 12.38
CA ALA A 60 -9.02 -12.87 13.59
C ALA A 60 -8.03 -14.04 13.41
N ALA A 61 -8.20 -14.86 12.36
CA ALA A 61 -7.28 -15.94 12.02
C ALA A 61 -5.90 -15.44 11.54
N VAL A 62 -5.81 -14.26 10.91
CA VAL A 62 -4.52 -13.68 10.46
C VAL A 62 -3.72 -13.09 11.63
N SER A 63 -4.37 -12.90 12.77
CA SER A 63 -3.76 -12.36 13.97
C SER A 63 -4.35 -13.03 15.21
N ALA A 64 -3.86 -14.24 15.51
CA ALA A 64 -4.13 -14.91 16.78
C ALA A 64 -3.81 -14.02 18.03
N HIS A 65 -3.08 -12.91 17.82
CA HIS A 65 -2.70 -11.92 18.81
C HIS A 65 -3.47 -10.58 18.74
N TYR A 66 -4.35 -10.36 17.75
CA TYR A 66 -5.12 -9.11 17.69
C TYR A 66 -6.36 -9.22 18.56
N ARG A 67 -6.23 -8.73 19.78
CA ARG A 67 -7.34 -8.56 20.71
C ARG A 67 -7.83 -7.12 20.67
N PRO A 68 -9.14 -6.88 20.53
CA PRO A 68 -9.70 -5.54 20.65
C PRO A 68 -9.23 -4.89 21.96
N GLY A 69 -8.66 -3.68 21.87
CA GLY A 69 -8.10 -2.96 23.02
C GLY A 69 -6.59 -3.19 23.27
N GLU A 70 -5.99 -4.24 22.69
CA GLU A 70 -4.55 -4.54 22.77
C GLU A 70 -3.80 -4.15 21.49
N ALA A 71 -4.31 -3.15 20.76
CA ALA A 71 -3.71 -2.71 19.50
C ALA A 71 -2.24 -2.29 19.68
N ASN A 72 -1.39 -2.78 18.78
CA ASN A 72 -0.03 -2.30 18.61
C ASN A 72 0.10 -1.64 17.24
N ILE A 73 0.34 -0.33 17.24
CA ILE A 73 0.38 0.49 16.02
C ILE A 73 1.51 0.06 15.07
N GLU A 74 2.57 -0.56 15.56
CA GLU A 74 3.68 -1.04 14.73
C GLU A 74 3.37 -2.37 14.03
N THR A 75 2.35 -3.11 14.48
CA THR A 75 1.94 -4.37 13.87
C THR A 75 1.26 -4.10 12.52
N GLU A 76 1.74 -4.78 11.48
CA GLU A 76 1.11 -4.79 10.16
C GLU A 76 -0.05 -5.77 10.14
N LEU A 77 -1.26 -5.25 9.93
CA LEU A 77 -2.45 -6.04 9.67
C LEU A 77 -2.60 -6.20 8.16
N THR A 78 -2.62 -7.45 7.69
CA THR A 78 -2.75 -7.79 6.27
C THR A 78 -3.85 -8.83 6.09
N SER A 79 -4.39 -8.95 4.89
CA SER A 79 -5.35 -10.00 4.55
C SER A 79 -4.88 -10.76 3.30
N PRO A 80 -4.98 -12.10 3.28
CA PRO A 80 -4.79 -12.89 2.06
C PRO A 80 -5.76 -12.51 0.95
N GLU A 81 -6.95 -12.03 1.30
CA GLU A 81 -7.99 -11.62 0.34
C GLU A 81 -7.65 -10.30 -0.35
N ASN A 82 -6.81 -9.47 0.28
CA ASN A 82 -6.37 -8.20 -0.30
C ASN A 82 -4.95 -7.85 0.12
N THR A 83 -3.99 -8.31 -0.69
CA THR A 83 -2.55 -8.16 -0.44
C THR A 83 -2.01 -6.76 -0.76
N LEU A 84 -2.86 -5.89 -1.33
CA LEU A 84 -2.50 -4.53 -1.71
C LEU A 84 -2.55 -3.54 -0.55
N PHE A 85 -3.11 -3.92 0.61
CA PHE A 85 -3.21 -3.05 1.77
C PHE A 85 -2.42 -3.58 2.97
N VAL A 86 -1.90 -2.64 3.74
CA VAL A 86 -1.45 -2.87 5.12
C VAL A 86 -2.18 -1.89 6.01
N LEU A 87 -2.75 -2.39 7.10
CA LEU A 87 -3.38 -1.58 8.11
C LEU A 87 -2.53 -1.54 9.38
N HIS A 88 -2.54 -0.38 10.02
CA HIS A 88 -2.02 -0.16 11.34
C HIS A 88 -3.18 0.30 12.22
N ASP A 89 -3.39 -0.31 13.38
CA ASP A 89 -4.45 0.06 14.32
C ASP A 89 -3.85 0.78 15.52
N SER A 90 -4.32 1.98 15.82
CA SER A 90 -3.90 2.67 17.04
C SER A 90 -4.69 2.17 18.25
N LYS A 91 -4.10 2.32 19.44
CA LYS A 91 -4.90 2.31 20.67
C LYS A 91 -5.94 3.43 20.63
N GLY A 92 -7.06 3.21 21.32
CA GLY A 92 -8.10 4.21 21.44
C GLY A 92 -7.63 5.43 22.23
N PHE A 93 -8.08 6.61 21.83
CA PHE A 93 -7.84 7.82 22.62
C PHE A 93 -8.88 7.95 23.73
N GLU A 94 -8.42 8.30 24.92
CA GLU A 94 -9.26 8.50 26.11
C GLU A 94 -9.05 9.91 26.68
N PRO A 95 -10.10 10.55 27.23
CA PRO A 95 -9.95 11.87 27.84
C PRO A 95 -8.94 11.85 29.00
N GLY A 96 -8.03 12.83 29.03
CA GLY A 96 -7.03 12.96 30.09
C GLY A 96 -5.81 12.05 29.93
N GLU A 97 -5.69 11.35 28.81
CA GLU A 97 -4.60 10.43 28.51
C GLU A 97 -3.92 10.85 27.18
N ASP A 98 -2.63 11.21 27.26
CA ASP A 98 -1.87 11.71 26.09
C ASP A 98 -0.94 10.66 25.47
N THR A 99 -0.72 9.51 26.13
CA THR A 99 0.24 8.49 25.68
C THR A 99 -0.15 7.89 24.34
N ASN A 100 -1.42 7.55 24.15
CA ASN A 100 -1.91 6.97 22.90
C ASN A 100 -1.89 8.00 21.76
N TYR A 101 -2.21 9.27 22.06
CA TYR A 101 -2.11 10.36 21.10
C TYR A 101 -0.66 10.58 20.65
N GLU A 102 0.28 10.69 21.60
CA GLU A 102 1.70 10.88 21.29
C GLU A 102 2.33 9.65 20.63
N ALA A 103 1.83 8.44 20.90
CA ALA A 103 2.21 7.24 20.16
C ALA A 103 1.78 7.32 18.68
N ALA A 104 0.52 7.70 18.42
CA ALA A 104 0.02 7.87 17.06
C ALA A 104 0.78 8.98 16.30
N LYS A 105 1.03 10.10 16.96
CA LYS A 105 1.80 11.22 16.40
C LYS A 105 3.23 10.81 16.05
N ARG A 106 3.93 10.10 16.95
CA ARG A 106 5.27 9.56 16.69
C ARG A 106 5.28 8.60 15.51
N PHE A 107 4.28 7.72 15.42
CA PHE A 107 4.14 6.80 14.30
C PHE A 107 3.93 7.52 12.96
N ILE A 108 3.06 8.53 12.92
CA ILE A 108 2.85 9.33 11.69
C ILE A 108 4.15 10.02 11.26
N LEU A 109 4.86 10.62 12.21
CA LEU A 109 6.11 11.32 11.94
C LEU A 109 7.22 10.38 11.46
N SER A 110 7.35 9.19 12.06
CA SER A 110 8.36 8.20 11.64
C SER A 110 8.11 7.66 10.23
N ARG A 111 6.86 7.69 9.75
CA ARG A 111 6.44 7.18 8.45
C ARG A 111 6.30 8.25 7.35
N ARG A 112 6.73 9.50 7.61
CA ARG A 112 6.61 10.62 6.65
C ARG A 112 7.62 10.54 5.49
N SER A 113 8.80 9.97 5.74
CA SER A 113 9.93 9.95 4.81
C SER A 113 10.45 8.53 4.56
N GLY A 114 11.43 8.38 3.66
CA GLY A 114 11.97 7.07 3.27
C GLY A 114 11.36 6.55 1.96
N ALA A 115 11.47 5.24 1.72
CA ALA A 115 10.92 4.61 0.52
C ALA A 115 9.39 4.68 0.50
N LEU A 116 8.78 4.93 -0.66
CA LEU A 116 7.33 5.13 -0.79
C LEU A 116 6.53 3.96 -0.20
N LYS A 117 6.96 2.73 -0.49
CA LYS A 117 6.36 1.48 0.04
C LYS A 117 6.30 1.39 1.57
N ASP A 118 7.12 2.15 2.30
CA ASP A 118 7.21 2.08 3.76
C ASP A 118 6.51 3.25 4.45
N ARG A 119 6.13 4.29 3.69
CA ARG A 119 5.44 5.48 4.18
C ARG A 119 4.00 5.19 4.54
N LEU A 120 3.47 6.02 5.43
CA LEU A 120 2.03 6.06 5.70
C LEU A 120 1.34 6.82 4.57
N HIS A 121 0.32 6.22 3.96
CA HIS A 121 -0.35 6.78 2.79
C HIS A 121 -1.67 7.47 3.15
N ALA A 122 -2.37 6.96 4.15
CA ALA A 122 -3.62 7.54 4.63
C ALA A 122 -3.78 7.36 6.15
N VAL A 123 -4.53 8.28 6.75
CA VAL A 123 -5.04 8.17 8.12
C VAL A 123 -6.56 8.13 8.05
N TRP A 124 -7.15 7.04 8.51
CA TRP A 124 -8.59 6.91 8.68
C TRP A 124 -8.96 7.27 10.13
N TYR A 125 -9.50 8.46 10.31
CA TYR A 125 -10.07 8.89 11.59
C TYR A 125 -11.52 8.41 11.72
N VAL A 126 -11.79 7.59 12.73
CA VAL A 126 -13.13 7.09 13.05
C VAL A 126 -13.76 8.01 14.08
N SER A 127 -14.94 8.55 13.76
CA SER A 127 -15.76 9.39 14.63
C SER A 127 -17.21 8.92 14.62
N PHE A 128 -17.92 9.15 15.73
CA PHE A 128 -19.38 9.05 15.85
C PHE A 128 -19.95 10.42 16.19
#